data_AF-A0A3Q9FA97-F1
#
_entry.id   AF-A0A3Q9FA97-F1
#
_cell.length_a   1.000
_cell.length_b   1.000
_cell.length_c   1.000
_cell.angle_alpha   90.00
_cell.angle_beta   90.00
_cell.angle_gamma   90.00
#
_symmetry.space_group_name_H-M   'P 1'
#
loop_
_entity.id
_entity.type
_entity.pdbx_description
1 polymer ?
#
loop_
_entity_poly.entity_id
_entity_poly.type
_entity_poly.pdbx_seq_one_letter_code
_entity_poly.pdbx_strand_id
1 'polypeptide(L)'
;MVFPAFVCILVWYRIFFIKRLSNFYFNRKTRKVYYQRNKTLIAFDWAQTEGAEFVRNEFGGRSFSTNFALAFGPRPAPGDEKDRTVLWVDSNAPNDPDPRYIAQVWEYICQFMEKGPDQLPPPGEPNWWYVPLHRICLTPAEAWRHYAPWRSGEPGEQQGKKNWLLPMWLILFPYNLFSALCWYVVCRVFNVRSAPPPAEALER
;
A
#
# COMPACT_ATOMS: atom_id res chain seq x y z
N MET A 1 21.77 -27.39 -0.41
CA MET A 1 20.99 -26.81 0.72
C MET A 1 21.02 -25.27 0.80
N VAL A 2 21.47 -24.54 -0.23
CA VAL A 2 21.58 -23.06 -0.18
C VAL A 2 20.24 -22.37 -0.48
N PHE A 3 19.43 -22.96 -1.36
CA PHE A 3 18.15 -22.37 -1.81
C PHE A 3 17.10 -22.20 -0.69
N PRO A 4 16.85 -23.18 0.20
CA PRO A 4 15.88 -23.00 1.29
C PRO A 4 16.31 -21.93 2.29
N ALA A 5 17.61 -21.87 2.61
CA ALA A 5 18.15 -20.86 3.53
C ALA A 5 18.01 -19.44 2.96
N PHE A 6 18.25 -19.26 1.67
CA PHE A 6 18.06 -17.98 0.99
C PHE A 6 16.59 -17.52 1.04
N VAL A 7 15.64 -18.41 0.78
CA VAL A 7 14.20 -18.11 0.89
C VAL A 7 13.83 -17.71 2.32
N CYS A 8 14.33 -18.42 3.33
CA CYS A 8 14.09 -18.06 4.74
C CYS A 8 14.61 -16.66 5.08
N ILE A 9 15.79 -16.28 4.59
CA ILE A 9 16.36 -14.95 4.80
C ILE A 9 15.48 -13.87 4.16
N LEU A 10 15.02 -14.08 2.92
CA LEU A 10 14.13 -13.14 2.23
C LEU A 10 12.78 -12.99 2.96
N VAL A 11 12.20 -14.10 3.41
CA VAL A 11 10.95 -14.08 4.19
C VAL A 11 11.14 -13.35 5.51
N TRP A 12 12.22 -13.63 6.23
CA TRP A 12 12.55 -12.96 7.48
C TRP A 12 12.74 -11.45 7.29
N TYR A 13 13.49 -11.07 6.25
CA TYR A 13 13.67 -9.67 5.86
C TYR A 13 12.32 -8.99 5.60
N ARG A 14 11.41 -9.61 4.83
CA ARG A 14 10.07 -9.06 4.57
C ARG A 14 9.23 -8.92 5.84
N ILE A 15 9.22 -9.94 6.71
CA ILE A 15 8.52 -9.89 8.01
C ILE A 15 9.06 -8.76 8.88
N PHE A 16 10.37 -8.54 8.89
CA PHE A 16 11.01 -7.46 9.63
C PHE A 16 10.50 -6.09 9.19
N PHE A 17 10.36 -5.83 7.87
CA PHE A 17 9.81 -4.57 7.38
C PHE A 17 8.33 -4.41 7.72
N ILE A 18 7.50 -5.43 7.50
CA ILE A 18 6.05 -5.37 7.77
C ILE A 18 5.78 -4.98 9.23
N LYS A 19 6.56 -5.52 10.17
CA LYS A 19 6.40 -5.24 11.59
C LYS A 19 6.89 -3.86 12.04
N ARG A 20 7.73 -3.21 11.23
CA ARG A 20 8.46 -1.99 11.64
C ARG A 20 8.08 -0.75 10.86
N LEU A 21 7.40 -0.88 9.73
CA LEU A 21 6.87 0.24 8.97
C LEU A 21 5.39 0.43 9.36
N SER A 22 5.03 1.62 9.83
CA SER A 22 3.63 1.98 10.01
C SER A 22 3.00 2.46 8.71
N ASN A 23 1.68 2.53 8.67
CA ASN A 23 1.00 3.32 7.65
C ASN A 23 1.27 4.81 7.85
N PHE A 24 0.91 5.61 6.84
CA PHE A 24 0.85 7.07 6.96
C PHE A 24 -0.42 7.46 7.72
N TYR A 25 -0.27 8.29 8.75
CA TYR A 25 -1.38 8.80 9.54
C TYR A 25 -1.47 10.30 9.38
N PHE A 26 -2.57 10.75 8.77
CA PHE A 26 -2.92 12.15 8.66
C PHE A 26 -3.86 12.48 9.82
N ASN A 27 -3.42 13.28 10.77
CA ASN A 27 -4.27 13.69 11.89
C ASN A 27 -4.72 15.14 11.67
N ARG A 28 -6.00 15.29 11.37
CA ARG A 28 -6.66 16.59 11.16
C ARG A 28 -6.62 17.48 12.40
N LYS A 29 -6.75 16.91 13.59
CA LYS A 29 -6.89 17.67 14.83
C LYS A 29 -5.56 18.28 15.28
N THR A 30 -4.50 17.49 15.23
CA THR A 30 -3.14 17.98 15.50
C THR A 30 -2.53 18.70 14.30
N ARG A 31 -3.18 18.62 13.13
CA ARG A 31 -2.69 19.12 11.83
C ARG A 31 -1.28 18.63 11.53
N LYS A 32 -1.03 17.34 11.75
CA LYS A 32 0.27 16.71 11.54
C LYS A 32 0.14 15.41 10.75
N VAL A 33 1.20 15.10 10.02
CA VAL A 33 1.39 13.82 9.33
C VAL A 33 2.40 13.00 10.11
N TYR A 34 2.06 11.76 10.42
CA TYR A 34 2.91 10.86 11.20
C TYR A 34 3.23 9.61 10.40
N TYR A 35 4.49 9.21 10.49
CA TYR A 35 5.00 7.97 9.93
C TYR A 35 6.06 7.40 10.85
N GLN A 36 5.88 6.15 11.27
CA GLN A 36 6.86 5.46 12.10
C GLN A 36 7.67 4.49 11.24
N ARG A 37 8.97 4.75 11.18
CA ARG A 37 9.96 3.87 10.56
C ARG A 37 10.82 3.26 11.66
N ASN A 38 10.62 1.98 11.93
CA ASN A 38 11.25 1.26 13.04
C ASN A 38 10.92 1.91 14.40
N LYS A 39 11.90 2.62 14.99
CA LYS A 39 11.78 3.37 16.25
C LYS A 39 11.78 4.88 16.04
N THR A 40 11.93 5.34 14.80
CA THR A 40 12.00 6.76 14.46
C THR A 40 10.62 7.22 14.05
N LEU A 41 10.05 8.15 14.80
CA LEU A 41 8.86 8.87 14.41
C LEU A 41 9.25 10.02 13.49
N ILE A 42 8.74 9.99 12.27
CA ILE A 42 8.81 11.09 11.33
C ILE A 42 7.47 11.80 11.41
N ALA A 43 7.50 13.07 11.83
CA ALA A 43 6.31 13.90 11.95
C ALA A 43 6.50 15.21 11.19
N PHE A 44 5.51 15.59 10.39
CA PHE A 44 5.49 16.84 9.63
C PHE A 44 4.31 17.69 10.06
N ASP A 45 4.51 19.01 10.14
CA ASP A 45 3.42 19.97 10.26
C ASP A 45 2.70 20.07 8.91
N TRP A 46 1.38 19.88 8.92
CA TRP A 46 0.56 19.97 7.71
C TRP A 46 0.68 21.34 7.05
N ALA A 47 0.78 22.43 7.83
CA ALA A 47 0.89 23.79 7.28
C ALA A 47 2.16 24.01 6.45
N GLN A 48 3.20 23.21 6.71
CA GLN A 48 4.47 23.25 5.98
C GLN A 48 4.61 22.08 5.01
N THR A 49 3.62 21.18 4.92
CA THR A 49 3.70 19.99 4.06
C THR A 49 3.26 20.36 2.65
N GLU A 50 4.09 20.02 1.67
CA GLU A 50 3.76 20.13 0.25
C GLU A 50 3.77 18.76 -0.41
N GLY A 51 2.84 18.56 -1.33
CA GLY A 51 2.78 17.39 -2.20
C GLY A 51 3.22 17.78 -3.61
N ALA A 52 4.06 16.95 -4.21
CA ALA A 52 4.53 17.10 -5.56
C ALA A 52 4.51 15.76 -6.29
N GLU A 53 4.45 15.84 -7.60
CA GLU A 53 4.60 14.68 -8.47
C GLU A 53 6.06 14.23 -8.48
N PHE A 54 6.29 12.94 -8.22
CA PHE A 54 7.57 12.28 -8.38
C PHE A 54 7.52 11.33 -9.56
N VAL A 55 8.40 11.56 -10.53
CA VAL A 55 8.49 10.77 -11.76
C VAL A 55 9.72 9.89 -11.70
N ARG A 56 9.53 8.58 -11.94
CA ARG A 56 10.62 7.60 -11.95
C ARG A 56 10.59 6.82 -13.26
N ASN A 57 11.68 6.91 -14.02
CA ASN A 57 11.89 6.08 -15.19
C ASN A 57 12.67 4.84 -14.78
N GLU A 58 12.09 3.66 -15.00
CA GLU A 58 12.67 2.39 -14.59
C GLU A 58 12.86 1.47 -15.80
N PHE A 59 13.98 0.76 -15.82
CA PHE A 59 14.21 -0.29 -16.81
C PHE A 59 13.72 -1.63 -16.26
N GLY A 60 12.63 -2.15 -16.82
CA GLY A 60 12.03 -3.44 -16.44
C GLY A 60 12.68 -4.65 -17.11
N GLY A 61 13.90 -4.52 -17.64
CA GLY A 61 14.62 -5.59 -18.34
C GLY A 61 14.31 -5.71 -19.84
N ARG A 62 13.10 -5.34 -20.28
CA ARG A 62 12.71 -5.31 -21.72
C ARG A 62 12.40 -3.90 -22.24
N SER A 63 11.98 -2.98 -21.40
CA SER A 63 11.62 -1.60 -21.78
C SER A 63 11.78 -0.65 -20.61
N PHE A 64 11.76 0.66 -20.90
CA PHE A 64 11.62 1.71 -19.91
C PHE A 64 10.14 1.95 -19.62
N SER A 65 9.77 2.02 -18.34
CA SER A 65 8.45 2.43 -17.87
C SER A 65 8.57 3.69 -17.03
N THR A 66 7.68 4.64 -17.25
CA THR A 66 7.56 5.84 -16.42
C THR A 66 6.50 5.60 -15.35
N ASN A 67 6.91 5.61 -14.09
CA ASN A 67 6.03 5.51 -12.94
C ASN A 67 5.85 6.88 -12.28
N PHE A 68 4.62 7.19 -11.92
CA PHE A 68 4.28 8.38 -11.15
C PHE A 68 4.00 8.00 -9.70
N ALA A 69 4.48 8.82 -8.77
CA ALA A 69 4.25 8.68 -7.34
C ALA A 69 3.93 10.06 -6.74
N LEU A 70 3.13 10.06 -5.68
CA LEU A 70 2.94 11.24 -4.85
C LEU A 70 4.12 11.32 -3.89
N ALA A 71 4.92 12.37 -3.97
CA ALA A 71 5.95 12.70 -3.00
C ALA A 71 5.48 13.86 -2.12
N PHE A 72 5.50 13.70 -0.80
CA PHE A 72 5.11 14.76 0.12
C PHE A 72 6.06 14.86 1.32
N GLY A 73 6.23 16.08 1.81
CA GLY A 73 7.15 16.38 2.91
C GLY A 73 7.15 17.87 3.25
N PRO A 74 7.91 18.28 4.28
CA PRO A 74 8.01 19.68 4.65
C PRO A 74 8.68 20.49 3.53
N ARG A 75 8.22 21.72 3.34
CA ARG A 75 8.83 22.69 2.43
C ARG A 75 10.31 22.88 2.83
N PRO A 76 11.27 22.72 1.91
CA PRO A 76 12.67 22.85 2.23
C PRO A 76 13.01 24.29 2.64
N ALA A 77 13.89 24.45 3.62
CA ALA A 77 14.50 25.74 3.91
C ALA A 77 15.41 26.17 2.73
N PRO A 78 15.59 27.48 2.49
CA PRO A 78 16.47 27.95 1.42
C PRO A 78 17.89 27.36 1.59
N GLY A 79 18.35 26.57 0.62
CA GLY A 79 19.68 25.94 0.61
C GLY A 79 19.75 24.50 1.10
N ASP A 80 18.66 23.91 1.60
CA ASP A 80 18.64 22.55 2.19
C ASP A 80 17.82 21.53 1.36
N GLU A 81 17.86 21.65 0.04
CA GLU A 81 17.06 20.80 -0.85
C GLU A 81 17.54 19.34 -0.89
N LYS A 82 18.79 19.06 -0.50
CA LYS A 82 19.40 17.73 -0.66
C LYS A 82 19.12 16.76 0.49
N ASP A 83 18.96 17.24 1.73
CA ASP A 83 18.79 16.39 2.92
C ASP A 83 17.33 16.29 3.40
N ARG A 84 16.36 16.66 2.55
CA ARG A 84 14.94 16.61 2.91
C ARG A 84 14.41 15.18 3.03
N THR A 85 13.70 14.92 4.13
CA THR A 85 12.92 13.68 4.28
C THR A 85 11.61 13.83 3.52
N VAL A 86 11.44 13.05 2.46
CA VAL A 86 10.22 13.01 1.66
C VAL A 86 9.61 11.61 1.75
N LEU A 87 8.30 11.54 1.97
CA LEU A 87 7.54 10.32 1.92
C LEU A 87 6.93 10.19 0.53
N TRP A 88 6.89 8.97 -0.02
CA TRP A 88 6.26 8.73 -1.32
C TRP A 88 5.27 7.59 -1.28
N VAL A 89 4.23 7.72 -2.10
CA VAL A 89 3.19 6.71 -2.36
C VAL A 89 3.09 6.52 -3.87
N ASP A 90 3.25 5.29 -4.33
CA ASP A 90 3.11 4.97 -5.76
C ASP A 90 1.67 5.23 -6.25
N SER A 91 1.51 5.54 -7.54
CA SER A 91 0.19 5.72 -8.15
C SER A 91 -0.70 4.49 -7.97
N ASN A 92 -1.99 4.73 -7.73
CA ASN A 92 -3.02 3.69 -7.63
C ASN A 92 -3.23 2.91 -8.95
N ALA A 93 -2.71 3.41 -10.07
CA ALA A 93 -2.80 2.77 -11.38
C ALA A 93 -1.41 2.67 -12.03
N PRO A 94 -0.54 1.74 -11.58
CA PRO A 94 0.82 1.61 -12.12
C PRO A 94 0.86 1.28 -13.62
N ASN A 95 -0.23 0.76 -14.18
CA ASN A 95 -0.37 0.45 -15.60
C ASN A 95 -0.98 1.59 -16.43
N ASP A 96 -1.48 2.64 -15.77
CA ASP A 96 -1.98 3.87 -16.42
C ASP A 96 -1.26 5.07 -15.79
N PRO A 97 -0.05 5.37 -16.28
CA PRO A 97 0.80 6.37 -15.68
C PRO A 97 0.29 7.76 -16.07
N ASP A 98 -0.71 8.25 -15.32
CA ASP A 98 -1.28 9.58 -15.49
C ASP A 98 -1.06 10.44 -14.24
N PRO A 99 -0.40 11.61 -14.35
CA PRO A 99 -0.18 12.52 -13.23
C PRO A 99 -1.47 13.01 -12.56
N ARG A 100 -2.61 12.96 -13.27
CA ARG A 100 -3.93 13.32 -12.71
C ARG A 100 -4.30 12.43 -11.52
N TYR A 101 -3.92 11.16 -11.50
CA TYR A 101 -4.18 10.28 -10.36
C TYR A 101 -3.42 10.72 -9.10
N ILE A 102 -2.20 11.24 -9.28
CA ILE A 102 -1.42 11.79 -8.16
C ILE A 102 -2.08 13.05 -7.61
N ALA A 103 -2.52 13.94 -8.49
CA ALA A 103 -3.24 15.15 -8.10
C ALA A 103 -4.54 14.82 -7.35
N GLN A 104 -5.30 13.81 -7.79
CA GLN A 104 -6.51 13.35 -7.11
C GLN A 104 -6.24 12.81 -5.70
N VAL A 105 -5.19 12.01 -5.52
CA VAL A 105 -4.80 11.50 -4.20
C VAL A 105 -4.37 12.65 -3.29
N TRP A 106 -3.58 13.59 -3.79
CA TRP A 106 -3.16 14.76 -3.02
C TRP A 106 -4.36 15.61 -2.60
N GLU A 107 -5.25 15.93 -3.54
CA GLU A 107 -6.48 16.69 -3.27
C GLU A 107 -7.38 15.98 -2.26
N TYR A 108 -7.51 14.65 -2.35
CA TYR A 108 -8.25 13.86 -1.37
C TYR A 108 -7.67 14.00 0.05
N ILE A 109 -6.33 13.95 0.18
CA ILE A 109 -5.65 14.15 1.48
C ILE A 109 -5.89 15.58 1.99
N CYS A 110 -5.79 16.59 1.12
CA CYS A 110 -6.06 17.98 1.47
C CYS A 110 -7.49 18.17 1.97
N GLN A 111 -8.49 17.66 1.24
CA GLN A 111 -9.90 17.72 1.63
C GLN A 111 -10.14 17.01 2.97
N PHE A 112 -9.51 15.86 3.19
CA PHE A 112 -9.59 15.15 4.47
C PHE A 112 -9.04 16.00 5.61
N MET A 113 -7.88 16.65 5.42
CA MET A 113 -7.23 17.48 6.43
C MET A 113 -8.02 18.76 6.74
N GLU A 114 -8.69 19.35 5.75
CA GLU A 114 -9.49 20.57 5.94
C GLU A 114 -10.90 20.26 6.50
N LYS A 115 -11.66 19.46 5.76
CA LYS A 115 -13.11 19.29 5.93
C LYS A 115 -13.45 18.07 6.78
N GLY A 116 -12.55 17.09 6.87
CA GLY A 116 -12.77 15.83 7.58
C GLY A 116 -13.46 14.77 6.71
N PRO A 117 -13.72 13.58 7.27
CA PRO A 117 -14.15 12.42 6.50
C PRO A 117 -15.55 12.54 5.90
N ASP A 118 -16.44 13.33 6.51
CA ASP A 118 -17.86 13.38 6.13
C ASP A 118 -18.10 14.05 4.77
N GLN A 119 -17.13 14.84 4.28
CA GLN A 119 -17.22 15.56 3.01
C GLN A 119 -16.33 14.94 1.93
N LEU A 120 -15.73 13.79 2.19
CA LEU A 120 -14.91 13.11 1.20
C LEU A 120 -15.77 12.46 0.11
N PRO A 121 -15.28 12.44 -1.14
CA PRO A 121 -15.94 11.66 -2.18
C PRO A 121 -16.03 10.20 -1.75
N PRO A 122 -17.14 9.49 -2.09
CA PRO A 122 -17.25 8.07 -1.78
C PRO A 122 -16.08 7.31 -2.43
N PRO A 123 -15.50 6.32 -1.72
CA PRO A 123 -14.43 5.53 -2.30
C PRO A 123 -14.94 4.82 -3.56
N GLY A 124 -14.08 4.77 -4.59
CA GLY A 124 -14.37 4.01 -5.80
C GLY A 124 -14.49 2.51 -5.55
N GLU A 125 -14.89 1.76 -6.57
CA GLU A 125 -14.93 0.30 -6.46
C GLU A 125 -13.53 -0.27 -6.16
N PRO A 126 -13.41 -1.17 -5.18
CA PRO A 126 -12.13 -1.79 -4.86
C PRO A 126 -11.66 -2.64 -6.05
N ASN A 127 -10.39 -2.47 -6.42
CA ASN A 127 -9.80 -3.31 -7.46
C ASN A 127 -9.62 -4.73 -6.94
N TRP A 128 -10.28 -5.69 -7.59
CA TRP A 128 -10.21 -7.10 -7.21
C TRP A 128 -8.77 -7.60 -7.06
N TRP A 129 -7.90 -7.23 -7.99
CA TRP A 129 -6.51 -7.70 -8.02
C TRP A 129 -5.66 -7.16 -6.87
N TYR A 130 -6.07 -6.04 -6.26
CA TYR A 130 -5.30 -5.37 -5.22
C TYR A 130 -5.72 -5.75 -3.80
N VAL A 131 -6.77 -6.56 -3.64
CA VAL A 131 -7.20 -7.08 -2.33
C VAL A 131 -6.05 -7.72 -1.55
N PRO A 132 -5.19 -8.58 -2.14
CA PRO A 132 -4.04 -9.13 -1.44
C PRO A 132 -2.91 -8.13 -1.17
N LEU A 133 -2.84 -7.00 -1.91
CA LEU A 133 -1.82 -5.98 -1.72
C LEU A 133 -2.11 -5.07 -0.53
N HIS A 134 -3.38 -4.83 -0.23
CA HIS A 134 -3.80 -3.98 0.88
C HIS A 134 -3.89 -4.72 2.23
N ARG A 135 -3.64 -6.04 2.24
CA ARG A 135 -3.71 -6.86 3.45
C ARG A 135 -2.41 -7.63 3.65
N ILE A 136 -2.00 -7.77 4.92
CA ILE A 136 -0.81 -8.57 5.26
C ILE A 136 -1.03 -10.04 4.90
N CYS A 137 -2.20 -10.59 5.24
CA CYS A 137 -2.60 -11.94 4.87
C CYS A 137 -4.12 -12.00 4.74
N LEU A 138 -4.59 -12.95 3.93
CA LEU A 138 -6.00 -13.31 3.84
C LEU A 138 -6.29 -14.44 4.83
N THR A 139 -7.43 -14.40 5.50
CA THR A 139 -7.92 -15.56 6.25
C THR A 139 -8.22 -16.73 5.29
N PRO A 140 -8.27 -18.00 5.75
CA PRO A 140 -8.59 -19.13 4.88
C PRO A 140 -9.91 -18.95 4.11
N ALA A 141 -10.93 -18.38 4.76
CA ALA A 141 -12.22 -18.10 4.13
C ALA A 141 -12.13 -17.00 3.06
N GLU A 142 -11.39 -15.93 3.33
CA GLU A 142 -11.15 -14.86 2.36
C GLU A 142 -10.31 -15.35 1.18
N ALA A 143 -9.26 -16.13 1.45
CA ALA A 143 -8.42 -16.72 0.40
C ALA A 143 -9.23 -17.66 -0.50
N TRP A 144 -10.13 -18.47 0.08
CA TRP A 144 -11.04 -19.30 -0.70
C TRP A 144 -11.94 -18.48 -1.61
N ARG A 145 -12.62 -17.44 -1.09
CA ARG A 145 -13.50 -16.58 -1.89
C ARG A 145 -12.74 -15.82 -2.98
N HIS A 146 -11.55 -15.33 -2.63
CA HIS A 146 -10.72 -14.53 -3.52
C HIS A 146 -10.16 -15.37 -4.68
N TYR A 147 -9.58 -16.54 -4.37
CA TYR A 147 -8.92 -17.38 -5.38
C TYR A 147 -9.85 -18.37 -6.08
N ALA A 148 -11.02 -18.66 -5.53
CA ALA A 148 -11.97 -19.56 -6.17
C ALA A 148 -12.27 -19.12 -7.62
N PRO A 149 -12.26 -20.06 -8.58
CA PRO A 149 -12.51 -19.72 -9.97
C PRO A 149 -13.98 -19.36 -10.23
N TRP A 150 -14.91 -19.81 -9.40
CA TRP A 150 -16.32 -19.40 -9.47
C TRP A 150 -16.58 -18.09 -8.71
N ARG A 151 -17.75 -17.51 -8.98
CA ARG A 151 -18.16 -16.23 -8.39
C ARG A 151 -18.65 -16.40 -6.95
N SER A 152 -18.22 -15.51 -6.07
CA SER A 152 -18.62 -15.43 -4.66
C SER A 152 -19.57 -14.27 -4.38
N GLY A 153 -19.71 -13.31 -5.31
CA GLY A 153 -20.54 -12.11 -5.15
C GLY A 153 -19.84 -10.98 -4.40
N GLU A 154 -18.52 -11.00 -4.29
CA GLU A 154 -17.76 -9.95 -3.61
C GLU A 154 -17.63 -8.66 -4.46
N PRO A 155 -17.51 -7.47 -3.82
CA PRO A 155 -17.34 -6.21 -4.54
C PRO A 155 -16.11 -6.24 -5.45
N GLY A 156 -16.26 -5.73 -6.68
CA GLY A 156 -15.19 -5.69 -7.67
C GLY A 156 -14.86 -7.04 -8.33
N GLU A 157 -15.47 -8.16 -7.93
CA GLU A 157 -15.15 -9.51 -8.44
C GLU A 157 -15.25 -9.60 -9.98
N GLN A 158 -16.19 -8.90 -10.59
CA GLN A 158 -16.35 -8.87 -12.05
C GLN A 158 -15.16 -8.24 -12.79
N GLN A 159 -14.37 -7.40 -12.13
CA GLN A 159 -13.18 -6.79 -12.70
C GLN A 159 -12.09 -7.84 -12.94
N GLY A 160 -11.89 -8.76 -11.99
CA GLY A 160 -10.83 -9.77 -12.02
C GLY A 160 -11.24 -11.16 -12.52
N LYS A 161 -12.50 -11.57 -12.30
CA LYS A 161 -13.03 -12.88 -12.72
C LYS A 161 -13.91 -12.79 -13.97
N LYS A 162 -13.39 -12.17 -15.03
CA LYS A 162 -14.04 -12.17 -16.35
C LYS A 162 -14.16 -13.60 -16.87
N ASN A 163 -15.24 -13.93 -17.60
CA ASN A 163 -15.49 -15.30 -18.05
C ASN A 163 -14.33 -15.91 -18.87
N TRP A 164 -13.64 -15.09 -19.65
CA TRP A 164 -12.48 -15.53 -20.45
C TRP A 164 -11.23 -15.80 -19.59
N LEU A 165 -11.15 -15.26 -18.36
CA LEU A 165 -10.06 -15.50 -17.41
C LEU A 165 -10.30 -16.73 -16.53
N LEU A 166 -11.49 -17.33 -16.55
CA LEU A 166 -11.83 -18.48 -15.70
C LEU A 166 -10.87 -19.67 -15.84
N PRO A 167 -10.39 -20.04 -17.06
CA PRO A 167 -9.40 -21.11 -17.20
C PRO A 167 -8.09 -20.79 -16.48
N MET A 168 -7.63 -19.53 -16.54
CA MET A 168 -6.43 -19.07 -15.84
C MET A 168 -6.62 -19.18 -14.32
N TRP A 169 -7.77 -18.73 -13.79
CA TRP A 169 -8.08 -18.86 -12.37
C TRP A 169 -8.12 -20.32 -11.92
N LEU A 170 -8.68 -21.22 -12.73
CA LEU A 170 -8.74 -22.66 -12.40
C LEU A 170 -7.33 -23.27 -12.26
N ILE A 171 -6.41 -22.90 -13.15
CA ILE A 171 -5.02 -23.38 -13.12
C ILE A 171 -4.26 -22.79 -11.92
N LEU A 172 -4.44 -21.49 -11.64
CA LEU A 172 -3.72 -20.79 -10.58
C LEU A 172 -4.32 -21.04 -9.19
N PHE A 173 -5.59 -21.42 -9.10
CA PHE A 173 -6.32 -21.62 -7.85
C PHE A 173 -5.58 -22.50 -6.82
N PRO A 174 -5.16 -23.75 -7.13
CA PRO A 174 -4.53 -24.61 -6.13
C PRO A 174 -3.23 -24.00 -5.61
N TYR A 175 -2.42 -23.40 -6.48
CA TYR A 175 -1.17 -22.77 -6.11
C TYR A 175 -1.38 -21.51 -5.25
N ASN A 176 -2.29 -20.63 -5.67
CA ASN A 176 -2.55 -19.37 -4.97
C ASN A 176 -3.20 -19.62 -3.61
N LEU A 177 -4.17 -20.54 -3.54
CA LEU A 177 -4.80 -20.93 -2.29
C LEU A 177 -3.78 -21.55 -1.33
N PHE A 178 -2.97 -22.51 -1.81
CA PHE A 178 -1.90 -23.12 -1.00
C PHE A 178 -0.92 -22.07 -0.47
N SER A 179 -0.44 -21.18 -1.35
CA SER A 179 0.47 -20.09 -0.98
C SER A 179 -0.14 -19.16 0.06
N ALA A 180 -1.41 -18.79 -0.10
CA ALA A 180 -2.11 -17.93 0.85
C ALA A 180 -2.31 -18.59 2.22
N LEU A 181 -2.63 -19.89 2.24
CA LEU A 181 -2.77 -20.66 3.49
C LEU A 181 -1.43 -20.81 4.21
N CYS A 182 -0.36 -21.16 3.49
CA CYS A 182 0.99 -21.22 4.03
C CYS A 182 1.41 -19.86 4.62
N TRP A 183 1.17 -18.77 3.89
CA TRP A 183 1.45 -17.43 4.35
C TRP A 183 0.62 -17.04 5.58
N TYR A 184 -0.67 -17.39 5.62
CA TYR A 184 -1.52 -17.18 6.79
C TYR A 184 -0.97 -17.88 8.04
N VAL A 185 -0.51 -19.14 7.91
CA VAL A 185 0.14 -19.86 9.01
C VAL A 185 1.41 -19.15 9.46
N VAL A 186 2.27 -18.70 8.54
CA VAL A 186 3.46 -17.91 8.87
C VAL A 186 3.08 -16.63 9.62
N CYS A 187 2.08 -15.88 9.14
CA CYS A 187 1.61 -14.68 9.82
C CYS A 187 1.11 -14.95 11.24
N ARG A 188 0.42 -16.08 11.46
CA ARG A 188 -0.06 -16.48 12.79
C ARG A 188 1.07 -16.91 13.71
N VAL A 189 1.98 -17.77 13.25
CA VAL A 189 3.10 -18.30 14.05
C VAL A 189 4.06 -17.19 14.45
N PHE A 190 4.41 -16.30 13.52
CA PHE A 190 5.34 -15.21 13.78
C PHE A 190 4.66 -13.94 14.29
N ASN A 191 3.34 -13.95 14.53
CA ASN A 191 2.56 -12.77 14.92
C ASN A 191 2.88 -11.56 14.02
N VAL A 192 2.81 -11.76 12.71
CA VAL A 192 3.06 -10.71 11.71
C VAL A 192 1.84 -9.82 11.68
N ARG A 193 1.98 -8.60 12.20
CA ARG A 193 0.97 -7.55 12.19
C ARG A 193 1.63 -6.26 11.71
N SER A 194 0.83 -5.37 11.15
CA SER A 194 1.26 -4.02 10.81
C SER A 194 1.80 -3.36 12.07
N ALA A 195 2.82 -2.51 11.94
CA ALA A 195 3.24 -1.70 13.08
C ALA A 195 2.02 -0.93 13.62
N PRO A 196 1.83 -0.89 14.95
CA PRO A 196 0.74 -0.12 15.54
C PRO A 196 0.85 1.35 15.10
N PRO A 197 -0.28 2.09 15.07
CA PRO A 197 -0.23 3.53 14.90
C PRO A 197 0.70 4.16 15.96
N PRO A 198 1.51 5.15 15.60
CA PRO A 198 2.27 5.92 16.59
C PRO A 198 1.29 6.59 17.56
N ALA A 199 1.62 6.60 18.85
CA ALA A 199 0.71 7.08 19.89
C ALA A 199 0.30 8.54 19.66
N GLU A 200 1.26 9.34 19.18
CA GLU A 200 1.14 10.74 18.82
C GLU A 200 0.13 10.98 17.69
N ALA A 201 -0.09 9.99 16.81
CA ALA A 201 -1.10 10.09 15.76
C ALA A 201 -2.53 9.84 16.28
N LEU A 202 -2.68 9.14 17.41
CA LEU A 202 -3.98 8.87 18.03
C LEU A 202 -4.41 9.94 19.04
N GLU A 203 -3.55 10.91 19.31
CA GLU A 203 -3.87 12.06 20.17
C GLU A 203 -5.05 12.86 19.58
N ARG A 204 -5.97 13.25 20.47
CA ARG A 204 -7.29 13.82 20.14
C ARG A 204 -7.33 15.33 20.19
#